data_AF-A0A418AJY7-F1
#
_entry.id   AF-A0A418AJY7-F1
#
_cell.length_a   1.000
_cell.length_b   1.000
_cell.length_c   1.000
_cell.angle_alpha   90.00
_cell.angle_beta   90.00
_cell.angle_gamma   90.00
#
_symmetry.space_group_name_H-M   'P 1'
#
loop_
_entity.id
_entity.type
_entity.pdbx_description
1 polymer ?
#
loop_
_entity_poly.entity_id
_entity_poly.type
_entity_poly.pdbx_seq_one_letter_code
_entity_poly.pdbx_strand_id
1 'polypeptide(L)'
;MVFAAAAVAMTQADNQCSAIPDVDFPGNDIKTTDRANPGDCCADCLATPRCTAYNWDSGVCYLKSSQGTMSPLPGGVSGVVVKTTPAPTTVAPTTMAPTSAPTKAPTSAPTKAPTAAPTPAPTVAPSCKRIRKSWEALTAAEKDTYISAIELAMDKGMYQKFVEIHKETMSTTEGHGTCVFLFWHRKLLLAYENMLRSLGDRFKCLTLPYWDYVQNYATMQNTPVATRCKSIEKCSPVLGGIGGTAQYKKSNKDLFGWAYPDLRCVTARPANHMCTVAGASNAECDHCIPRGKWASTPMIADMSIDSVRGQVLNSGASISAVSGELEASPHASIHIALAGPENNVAISPLDPVFFIHHNTLDLLHTIFYHCKVEPLGLTDEQKKTDTRSFEGCRTGNGDVIGPTSPIMMRVESNAGTIDIHNDPLVGEFFRAVPNQYYQFADVRGLGYSFELKGLLGDLYTKCDGSVPMAMPRTESASNATTLTIDHVVQPVTLQENLNVLSFEDAVLAQAAKQGLTRDQGFKELRKMTIMLQQNCLTGDVTDFTDEQKKMFHVQVSPSFAILSKIQSGEDPIRIDGWTDLLFKYYGCHGNVKEQ
;
A
#
# COMPACT_ATOMS: atom_id res chain seq x y z
N MET A 1 20.46 16.73 -31.56
CA MET A 1 20.03 17.86 -30.70
C MET A 1 20.74 17.72 -29.37
N VAL A 2 21.53 18.73 -29.01
CA VAL A 2 22.35 18.76 -27.80
C VAL A 2 21.42 19.01 -26.61
N PHE A 3 21.38 18.08 -25.65
CA PHE A 3 20.75 18.32 -24.35
C PHE A 3 21.71 19.14 -23.48
N ALA A 4 21.25 20.32 -23.08
CA ALA A 4 21.91 21.13 -22.05
C ALA A 4 21.74 20.45 -20.69
N ALA A 5 22.87 20.14 -20.04
CA ALA A 5 22.88 19.70 -18.64
C ALA A 5 22.65 20.91 -17.73
N ALA A 6 21.61 20.86 -16.90
CA ALA A 6 21.43 21.80 -15.81
C ALA A 6 22.47 21.51 -14.72
N ALA A 7 23.26 22.53 -14.37
CA ALA A 7 24.24 22.45 -13.29
C ALA A 7 23.55 22.39 -11.92
N VAL A 8 23.84 21.34 -11.14
CA VAL A 8 23.48 21.27 -9.72
C VAL A 8 24.49 22.11 -8.94
N ALA A 9 24.01 23.10 -8.18
CA ALA A 9 24.85 23.88 -7.29
C ALA A 9 25.30 23.01 -6.10
N MET A 10 26.59 22.68 -6.04
CA MET A 10 27.21 22.01 -4.87
C MET A 10 27.31 22.99 -3.69
N THR A 11 26.88 22.55 -2.50
CA THR A 11 26.95 23.34 -1.27
C THR A 11 28.36 23.32 -0.69
N GLN A 12 28.79 24.44 -0.07
CA GLN A 12 30.14 24.68 0.49
C GLN A 12 30.63 23.65 1.54
N ALA A 13 29.77 22.76 2.05
CA ALA A 13 30.10 21.76 3.07
C ALA A 13 30.88 20.55 2.52
N ASP A 14 30.78 20.25 1.21
CA ASP A 14 31.38 19.03 0.61
C ASP A 14 32.92 19.00 0.66
N ASN A 15 33.58 20.12 0.94
CA ASN A 15 35.05 20.21 0.93
C ASN A 15 35.70 20.18 2.33
N GLN A 16 34.92 19.93 3.39
CA GLN A 16 35.39 19.95 4.79
C GLN A 16 35.33 18.59 5.49
N CYS A 17 34.76 17.57 4.87
CA CYS A 17 34.78 16.20 5.38
C CYS A 17 35.20 15.21 4.28
N SER A 18 35.78 14.08 4.67
CA SER A 18 35.92 12.93 3.77
C SER A 18 34.59 12.18 3.62
N ALA A 19 34.43 11.44 2.53
CA ALA A 19 33.38 10.43 2.38
C ALA A 19 34.01 9.07 2.08
N ILE A 20 33.74 8.09 2.96
CA ILE A 20 34.27 6.73 2.89
C ILE A 20 33.07 5.78 2.80
N PRO A 21 32.75 5.22 1.61
CA PRO A 21 31.64 4.30 1.45
C PRO A 21 31.93 2.95 2.10
N ASP A 22 30.87 2.24 2.47
CA ASP A 22 30.84 0.86 2.98
C ASP A 22 31.62 0.63 4.29
N VAL A 23 31.75 1.66 5.11
CA VAL A 23 32.52 1.65 6.37
C VAL A 23 31.69 2.15 7.54
N ASP A 24 31.85 1.48 8.69
CA ASP A 24 31.45 1.93 10.02
C ASP A 24 32.67 2.32 10.88
N PHE A 25 32.46 3.25 11.81
CA PHE A 25 33.42 3.65 12.85
C PHE A 25 32.85 3.29 14.24
N PRO A 26 32.96 2.06 14.74
CA PRO A 26 32.25 1.65 15.95
C PRO A 26 32.55 2.52 17.19
N GLY A 27 31.49 2.96 17.88
CA GLY A 27 31.55 3.71 19.13
C GLY A 27 31.86 5.21 18.98
N ASN A 28 32.20 5.87 20.09
CA ASN A 28 32.46 7.32 20.17
C ASN A 28 31.27 8.22 19.79
N ASP A 29 30.04 7.71 19.84
CA ASP A 29 28.84 8.46 19.48
C ASP A 29 28.55 9.61 20.47
N ILE A 30 28.36 10.81 19.93
CA ILE A 30 27.98 12.02 20.67
C ILE A 30 26.45 12.17 20.66
N LYS A 31 25.84 12.07 19.47
CA LYS A 31 24.40 12.14 19.22
C LYS A 31 24.09 11.66 17.80
N THR A 32 22.81 11.49 17.52
CA THR A 32 22.31 11.19 16.18
C THR A 32 21.50 12.35 15.58
N THR A 33 21.48 12.44 14.25
CA THR A 33 20.61 13.34 13.47
C THR A 33 20.06 12.60 12.26
N ASP A 34 18.85 12.96 11.82
CA ASP A 34 18.21 12.32 10.65
C ASP A 34 18.55 13.10 9.37
N ARG A 35 19.18 12.44 8.40
CA ARG A 35 19.56 13.01 7.11
C ARG A 35 19.32 12.04 5.96
N ALA A 36 18.61 12.51 4.94
CA ALA A 36 18.33 11.72 3.74
C ALA A 36 19.59 11.39 2.93
N ASN A 37 20.61 12.24 2.96
CA ASN A 37 21.86 12.04 2.24
C ASN A 37 23.06 11.97 3.19
N PRO A 38 24.04 11.10 2.92
CA PRO A 38 25.26 10.98 3.74
C PRO A 38 26.12 12.25 3.75
N GLY A 39 26.07 13.06 2.68
CA GLY A 39 26.80 14.34 2.61
C GLY A 39 26.33 15.36 3.65
N ASP A 40 25.07 15.29 4.08
CA ASP A 40 24.51 16.23 5.04
C ASP A 40 25.03 15.99 6.48
N CYS A 41 25.58 14.81 6.76
CA CYS A 41 26.19 14.50 8.06
C CYS A 41 27.43 15.36 8.36
N CYS A 42 28.13 15.83 7.32
CA CYS A 42 29.28 16.70 7.51
C CYS A 42 28.89 18.03 8.17
N ALA A 43 27.79 18.64 7.70
CA ALA A 43 27.28 19.89 8.28
C ALA A 43 26.84 19.70 9.74
N ASP A 44 26.21 18.57 10.05
CA ASP A 44 25.80 18.23 11.42
C ASP A 44 26.99 18.01 12.35
N CYS A 45 28.05 17.37 11.86
CA CYS A 45 29.28 17.19 12.61
C CYS A 45 29.98 18.53 12.86
N LEU A 46 30.12 19.38 11.83
CA LEU A 46 30.72 20.72 11.96
C LEU A 46 29.95 21.63 12.94
N ALA A 47 28.63 21.49 13.01
CA ALA A 47 27.77 22.21 13.96
C ALA A 47 27.75 21.62 15.38
N THR A 48 28.37 20.46 15.60
CA THR A 48 28.32 19.74 16.89
C THR A 48 29.66 19.84 17.62
N PRO A 49 29.71 20.51 18.79
CA PRO A 49 30.94 20.61 19.57
C PRO A 49 31.54 19.23 19.88
N ARG A 50 32.85 19.09 19.60
CA ARG A 50 33.66 17.86 19.75
C ARG A 50 33.41 16.77 18.70
N CYS A 51 32.59 17.00 17.67
CA CYS A 51 32.48 16.04 16.57
C CYS A 51 33.70 16.14 15.64
N THR A 52 34.32 15.00 15.35
CA THR A 52 35.46 14.90 14.43
C THR A 52 35.25 13.84 13.34
N ALA A 53 34.21 13.02 13.46
CA ALA A 53 33.84 11.98 12.51
C ALA A 53 32.32 11.72 12.54
N TYR A 54 31.78 11.04 11.53
CA TYR A 54 30.38 10.62 11.50
C TYR A 54 30.20 9.31 10.74
N ASN A 55 29.09 8.63 11.00
CA ASN A 55 28.59 7.50 10.21
C ASN A 55 27.19 7.81 9.74
N TRP A 56 26.96 7.68 8.44
CA TRP A 56 25.63 7.64 7.89
C TRP A 56 25.22 6.20 7.63
N ASP A 57 24.11 5.78 8.20
CA ASP A 57 23.48 4.50 7.89
C ASP A 57 21.98 4.70 7.80
N SER A 58 21.39 4.27 6.67
CA SER A 58 19.95 4.15 6.49
C SER A 58 19.14 5.41 6.89
N GLY A 59 19.69 6.59 6.61
CA GLY A 59 19.06 7.88 6.88
C GLY A 59 19.43 8.54 8.22
N VAL A 60 20.33 7.93 9.01
CA VAL A 60 20.75 8.43 10.32
C VAL A 60 22.24 8.75 10.31
N CYS A 61 22.60 9.96 10.70
CA CYS A 61 23.97 10.38 10.99
C CYS A 61 24.28 10.14 12.47
N TYR A 62 25.21 9.25 12.76
CA TYR A 62 25.81 9.05 14.07
C TYR A 62 27.08 9.90 14.18
N LEU A 63 26.98 11.03 14.89
CA LEU A 63 28.07 12.00 15.04
C LEU A 63 29.03 11.53 16.13
N LYS A 64 30.34 11.57 15.85
CA LYS A 64 31.36 10.92 16.70
C LYS A 64 32.48 11.84 17.14
N SER A 65 32.99 11.60 18.35
CA SER A 65 34.09 12.37 18.94
C SER A 65 35.48 11.92 18.48
N SER A 66 35.58 10.80 17.78
CA SER A 66 36.80 10.24 17.19
C SER A 66 36.44 9.25 16.09
N GLN A 67 37.35 9.02 15.13
CA GLN A 67 37.16 8.03 14.06
C GLN A 67 37.17 6.57 14.58
N GLY A 68 37.89 6.27 15.66
CA GLY A 68 37.98 4.88 16.15
C GLY A 68 38.54 3.89 15.11
N THR A 69 38.15 2.62 15.24
CA THR A 69 38.49 1.54 14.28
C THR A 69 37.55 1.54 13.08
N MET A 70 37.98 1.01 11.95
CA MET A 70 37.13 0.84 10.76
C MET A 70 36.59 -0.60 10.71
N SER A 71 35.28 -0.75 10.50
CA SER A 71 34.64 -2.05 10.20
C SER A 71 33.78 -1.97 8.94
N PRO A 72 33.55 -3.09 8.22
CA PRO A 72 32.68 -3.08 7.05
C PRO A 72 31.22 -2.76 7.41
N LEU A 73 30.58 -1.89 6.63
CA LEU A 73 29.15 -1.58 6.71
C LEU A 73 28.58 -1.34 5.30
N PRO A 74 28.18 -2.40 4.59
CA PRO A 74 27.65 -2.26 3.23
C PRO A 74 26.45 -1.31 3.17
N GLY A 75 26.54 -0.29 2.32
CA GLY A 75 25.51 0.75 2.16
C GLY A 75 25.63 1.95 3.12
N GLY A 76 26.52 1.89 4.12
CA GLY A 76 26.83 3.01 5.00
C GLY A 76 27.88 3.96 4.39
N VAL A 77 27.94 5.20 4.88
CA VAL A 77 28.98 6.16 4.49
C VAL A 77 29.56 6.83 5.74
N SER A 78 30.86 6.68 5.94
CA SER A 78 31.60 7.34 7.02
C SER A 78 32.29 8.63 6.56
N GLY A 79 32.58 9.55 7.47
CA GLY A 79 33.40 10.72 7.16
C GLY A 79 34.19 11.26 8.34
N VAL A 80 35.36 11.86 8.08
CA VAL A 80 36.16 12.61 9.07
C VAL A 80 36.25 14.08 8.69
N VAL A 81 36.24 14.96 9.69
CA VAL A 81 36.33 16.41 9.47
C VAL A 81 37.79 16.81 9.20
N VAL A 82 38.03 17.42 8.04
CA VAL A 82 39.35 17.90 7.61
C VAL A 82 39.53 19.35 8.05
N LYS A 83 40.33 19.61 9.09
CA LYS A 83 40.72 20.99 9.45
C LYS A 83 41.69 21.54 8.41
N THR A 84 41.23 22.46 7.56
CA THR A 84 42.12 23.24 6.70
C THR A 84 42.75 24.37 7.51
N THR A 85 44.06 24.27 7.78
CA THR A 85 44.87 25.39 8.27
C THR A 85 45.19 26.30 7.08
N PRO A 86 44.84 27.60 7.09
CA PRO A 86 45.27 28.51 6.04
C PRO A 86 46.80 28.65 6.05
N ALA A 87 47.40 28.58 4.86
CA ALA A 87 48.83 28.78 4.65
C ALA A 87 49.27 30.20 5.06
N PRO A 88 50.46 30.38 5.66
CA PRO A 88 50.90 31.66 6.21
C PRO A 88 51.20 32.67 5.10
N THR A 89 50.53 33.82 5.16
CA THR A 89 50.89 34.98 4.34
C THR A 89 52.14 35.65 4.93
N THR A 90 53.14 35.81 4.08
CA THR A 90 54.43 36.44 4.32
C THR A 90 54.31 37.93 4.69
N VAL A 91 54.92 38.34 5.80
CA VAL A 91 55.32 39.74 6.06
C VAL A 91 56.76 39.75 6.58
N ALA A 92 57.60 40.55 5.91
CA ALA A 92 59.02 40.75 6.17
C ALA A 92 59.27 41.65 7.42
N PRO A 93 60.50 41.72 7.95
CA PRO A 93 60.75 41.86 9.38
C PRO A 93 60.88 43.31 9.86
N THR A 94 60.44 43.58 11.08
CA THR A 94 60.90 44.74 11.88
C THR A 94 61.22 44.31 13.32
N THR A 95 62.54 44.26 13.55
CA THR A 95 63.34 44.52 14.77
C THR A 95 62.70 44.53 16.18
N MET A 96 63.39 43.84 17.11
CA MET A 96 63.04 43.61 18.52
C MET A 96 63.33 44.79 19.49
N ALA A 97 62.46 44.88 20.52
CA ALA A 97 62.70 45.15 21.97
C ALA A 97 63.09 46.58 22.44
N PRO A 98 62.85 46.99 23.73
CA PRO A 98 62.47 46.18 24.90
C PRO A 98 61.31 46.70 25.82
N THR A 99 60.79 45.73 26.58
CA THR A 99 60.15 45.69 27.92
C THR A 99 59.88 46.98 28.72
N SER A 100 58.67 47.06 29.30
CA SER A 100 58.51 47.39 30.74
C SER A 100 57.23 46.77 31.35
N ALA A 101 57.45 46.12 32.50
CA ALA A 101 56.64 45.87 33.70
C ALA A 101 55.08 45.70 33.66
N PRO A 102 54.52 44.88 34.59
CA PRO A 102 53.13 44.42 34.54
C PRO A 102 52.17 45.43 35.18
N THR A 103 50.98 45.63 34.57
CA THR A 103 49.90 46.42 35.19
C THR A 103 48.58 45.66 35.18
N LYS A 104 48.12 45.41 36.41
CA LYS A 104 46.77 45.28 36.97
C LYS A 104 45.61 44.77 36.09
N ALA A 105 44.94 43.76 36.63
CA ALA A 105 43.65 43.25 36.21
C ALA A 105 42.61 44.37 36.04
N PRO A 106 41.87 44.41 34.91
CA PRO A 106 40.71 45.27 34.76
C PRO A 106 39.41 44.56 35.15
N THR A 107 38.67 45.30 35.97
CA THR A 107 37.29 45.15 36.45
C THR A 107 36.29 44.76 35.36
N SER A 108 35.32 43.91 35.72
CA SER A 108 34.19 43.50 34.88
C SER A 108 33.27 44.68 34.54
N ALA A 109 33.02 44.88 33.25
CA ALA A 109 31.90 45.69 32.78
C ALA A 109 30.59 44.89 32.93
N PRO A 110 29.44 45.53 33.23
CA PRO A 110 28.17 44.84 33.41
C PRO A 110 27.61 44.39 32.06
N THR A 111 27.60 43.08 31.83
CA THR A 111 26.92 42.43 30.71
C THR A 111 25.41 42.66 30.85
N LYS A 112 24.79 43.23 29.80
CA LYS A 112 23.32 43.30 29.70
C LYS A 112 22.74 41.89 29.80
N ALA A 113 21.69 41.73 30.60
CA ALA A 113 21.00 40.46 30.77
C ALA A 113 20.59 39.89 29.39
N PRO A 114 20.75 38.57 29.15
CA PRO A 114 20.39 37.96 27.89
C PRO A 114 18.87 38.07 27.68
N THR A 115 18.47 38.74 26.61
CA THR A 115 17.09 38.73 26.12
C THR A 115 16.71 37.29 25.81
N ALA A 116 15.65 36.78 26.43
CA ALA A 116 15.10 35.47 26.12
C ALA A 116 14.81 35.40 24.60
N ALA A 117 15.35 34.36 23.94
CA ALA A 117 14.99 34.07 22.57
C ALA A 117 13.45 33.91 22.48
N PRO A 118 12.79 34.44 21.44
CA PRO A 118 11.35 34.30 21.30
C PRO A 118 11.00 32.81 21.27
N THR A 119 10.16 32.39 22.22
CA THR A 119 9.54 31.06 22.19
C THR A 119 8.90 30.88 20.82
N PRO A 120 9.27 29.85 20.03
CA PRO A 120 8.57 29.54 18.80
C PRO A 120 7.07 29.44 19.10
N ALA A 121 6.24 30.10 18.28
CA ALA A 121 4.80 29.92 18.34
C ALA A 121 4.49 28.41 18.36
N PRO A 122 3.47 27.96 19.12
CA PRO A 122 3.13 26.55 19.18
C PRO A 122 2.98 26.00 17.76
N THR A 123 3.84 25.05 17.39
CA THR A 123 3.74 24.32 16.14
C THR A 123 2.32 23.75 16.09
N VAL A 124 1.51 24.25 15.16
CA VAL A 124 0.18 23.70 14.90
C VAL A 124 0.36 22.19 14.74
N ALA A 125 -0.35 21.41 15.56
CA ALA A 125 -0.28 19.95 15.48
C ALA A 125 -0.48 19.55 14.00
N PRO A 126 0.38 18.70 13.43
CA PRO A 126 0.27 18.34 12.02
C PRO A 126 -1.14 17.82 11.74
N SER A 127 -1.80 18.36 10.72
CA SER A 127 -3.10 17.85 10.30
C SER A 127 -2.90 16.44 9.76
N CYS A 128 -3.19 15.41 10.55
CA CYS A 128 -3.10 14.00 10.15
C CYS A 128 -4.23 13.63 9.16
N LYS A 129 -4.30 14.28 8.00
CA LYS A 129 -5.27 13.92 6.94
C LYS A 129 -5.06 12.44 6.56
N ARG A 130 -6.15 11.68 6.49
CA ARG A 130 -6.11 10.26 6.12
C ARG A 130 -6.10 10.11 4.61
N ILE A 131 -4.91 10.12 4.01
CA ILE A 131 -4.71 9.85 2.59
C ILE A 131 -4.01 8.50 2.47
N ARG A 132 -4.77 7.46 2.11
CA ARG A 132 -4.27 6.10 1.93
C ARG A 132 -3.48 6.00 0.63
N LYS A 133 -2.29 5.40 0.65
CA LYS A 133 -1.37 5.31 -0.50
C LYS A 133 -1.07 3.86 -0.85
N SER A 134 -0.54 3.61 -2.05
CA SER A 134 0.01 2.30 -2.36
C SER A 134 1.17 1.96 -1.44
N TRP A 135 1.42 0.68 -1.21
CA TRP A 135 2.59 0.23 -0.46
C TRP A 135 3.90 0.83 -1.00
N GLU A 136 4.05 0.89 -2.31
CA GLU A 136 5.22 1.43 -3.01
C GLU A 136 5.39 2.94 -2.78
N ALA A 137 4.28 3.66 -2.59
CA ALA A 137 4.29 5.10 -2.31
C ALA A 137 4.57 5.44 -0.83
N LEU A 138 4.52 4.46 0.07
CA LEU A 138 4.91 4.66 1.46
C LEU A 138 6.44 4.82 1.59
N THR A 139 6.85 5.78 2.41
CA THR A 139 8.25 5.89 2.86
C THR A 139 8.65 4.69 3.73
N ALA A 140 9.95 4.48 3.92
CA ALA A 140 10.44 3.43 4.83
C ALA A 140 9.91 3.61 6.26
N ALA A 141 9.84 4.86 6.76
CA ALA A 141 9.30 5.16 8.08
C ALA A 141 7.78 4.90 8.18
N GLU A 142 7.02 5.16 7.11
CA GLU A 142 5.59 4.84 7.07
C GLU A 142 5.36 3.32 7.07
N LYS A 143 6.15 2.56 6.30
CA LYS A 143 6.10 1.09 6.30
C LYS A 143 6.43 0.52 7.67
N ASP A 144 7.52 0.98 8.30
CA ASP A 144 7.90 0.54 9.63
C ASP A 144 6.84 0.89 10.68
N THR A 145 6.27 2.10 10.61
CA THR A 145 5.18 2.51 11.51
C THR A 145 3.94 1.63 11.33
N TYR A 146 3.59 1.27 10.10
CA TYR A 146 2.46 0.37 9.83
C TYR A 146 2.71 -1.05 10.37
N ILE A 147 3.89 -1.62 10.07
CA ILE A 147 4.26 -2.97 10.54
C ILE A 147 4.30 -3.00 12.07
N SER A 148 4.91 -2.00 12.72
CA SER A 148 4.95 -1.93 14.19
C SER A 148 3.61 -1.71 14.86
N ALA A 149 2.66 -1.03 14.19
CA ALA A 149 1.30 -0.94 14.70
C ALA A 149 0.62 -2.31 14.71
N ILE A 150 0.84 -3.13 13.67
CA ILE A 150 0.31 -4.49 13.59
C ILE A 150 0.91 -5.37 14.69
N GLU A 151 2.24 -5.36 14.85
CA GLU A 151 2.95 -6.10 15.91
C GLU A 151 2.34 -5.79 17.29
N LEU A 152 2.19 -4.49 17.60
CA LEU A 152 1.61 -4.05 18.87
C LEU A 152 0.12 -4.39 19.01
N ALA A 153 -0.65 -4.34 17.93
CA ALA A 153 -2.06 -4.74 17.94
C ALA A 153 -2.21 -6.25 18.22
N MET A 154 -1.33 -7.08 17.66
CA MET A 154 -1.28 -8.52 17.94
C MET A 154 -0.90 -8.79 19.40
N ASP A 155 0.13 -8.10 19.91
CA ASP A 155 0.58 -8.24 21.31
C ASP A 155 -0.52 -7.84 22.30
N LYS A 156 -1.36 -6.86 21.96
CA LYS A 156 -2.48 -6.38 22.77
C LYS A 156 -3.76 -7.19 22.62
N GLY A 157 -3.83 -8.16 21.70
CA GLY A 157 -5.06 -8.92 21.43
C GLY A 157 -6.10 -8.20 20.56
N MET A 158 -5.80 -6.98 20.13
CA MET A 158 -6.72 -6.18 19.33
C MET A 158 -6.84 -6.72 17.92
N TYR A 159 -5.72 -7.17 17.31
CA TYR A 159 -5.73 -7.74 15.96
C TYR A 159 -6.62 -8.99 15.87
N GLN A 160 -6.51 -9.86 16.86
CA GLN A 160 -7.22 -11.14 16.96
C GLN A 160 -8.74 -10.93 16.94
N LYS A 161 -9.23 -9.85 17.55
CA LYS A 161 -10.65 -9.49 17.48
C LYS A 161 -11.14 -9.25 16.05
N PHE A 162 -10.32 -8.68 15.16
CA PHE A 162 -10.70 -8.50 13.76
C PHE A 162 -10.74 -9.83 12.99
N VAL A 163 -9.89 -10.80 13.34
CA VAL A 163 -9.99 -12.18 12.83
C VAL A 163 -11.28 -12.84 13.32
N GLU A 164 -11.59 -12.71 14.60
CA GLU A 164 -12.81 -13.28 15.19
C GLU A 164 -14.10 -12.68 14.61
N ILE A 165 -14.13 -11.37 14.33
CA ILE A 165 -15.27 -10.72 13.67
C ILE A 165 -15.53 -11.34 12.31
N HIS A 166 -14.48 -11.54 11.53
CA HIS A 166 -14.60 -12.09 10.19
C HIS A 166 -14.94 -13.58 10.18
N LYS A 167 -14.49 -14.32 11.21
CA LYS A 167 -14.75 -15.74 11.42
C LYS A 167 -16.18 -16.02 11.90
N GLU A 168 -16.78 -15.08 12.65
CA GLU A 168 -18.11 -15.27 13.23
C GLU A 168 -19.15 -15.48 12.14
N THR A 169 -19.92 -16.57 12.24
CA THR A 169 -20.75 -17.09 11.16
C THR A 169 -21.74 -16.08 10.58
N MET A 170 -22.47 -15.35 11.42
CA MET A 170 -23.44 -14.36 10.91
C MET A 170 -22.74 -13.19 10.23
N SER A 171 -21.59 -12.77 10.78
CA SER A 171 -20.76 -11.69 10.27
C SER A 171 -20.15 -12.05 8.91
N THR A 172 -19.56 -13.25 8.77
CA THR A 172 -19.05 -13.75 7.48
C THR A 172 -20.17 -13.83 6.44
N THR A 173 -21.33 -14.36 6.84
CA THR A 173 -22.48 -14.59 5.96
C THR A 173 -23.15 -13.28 5.50
N GLU A 174 -23.11 -12.23 6.33
CA GLU A 174 -23.53 -10.89 5.88
C GLU A 174 -22.47 -10.28 4.95
N GLY A 175 -21.20 -10.43 5.29
CA GLY A 175 -20.08 -9.82 4.58
C GLY A 175 -19.73 -10.42 3.21
N HIS A 176 -20.20 -11.63 2.87
CA HIS A 176 -19.80 -12.35 1.64
C HIS A 176 -20.99 -12.94 0.87
N GLY A 177 -20.92 -12.92 -0.46
CA GLY A 177 -21.99 -13.42 -1.34
C GLY A 177 -23.27 -12.58 -1.24
N THR A 178 -23.15 -11.32 -0.85
CA THR A 178 -24.28 -10.40 -0.65
C THR A 178 -24.04 -9.05 -1.32
N CYS A 179 -25.12 -8.26 -1.43
CA CYS A 179 -25.06 -6.87 -1.92
C CYS A 179 -24.26 -5.91 -1.03
N VAL A 180 -23.84 -6.35 0.16
CA VAL A 180 -23.20 -5.48 1.16
C VAL A 180 -21.71 -5.74 1.35
N PHE A 181 -21.13 -6.70 0.62
CA PHE A 181 -19.71 -7.08 0.70
C PHE A 181 -18.76 -5.88 0.79
N LEU A 182 -18.82 -4.95 -0.18
CA LEU A 182 -17.92 -3.78 -0.21
C LEU A 182 -18.10 -2.85 1.00
N PHE A 183 -19.34 -2.63 1.45
CA PHE A 183 -19.64 -1.72 2.56
C PHE A 183 -19.27 -2.32 3.92
N TRP A 184 -19.52 -3.62 4.10
CA TRP A 184 -19.18 -4.36 5.29
C TRP A 184 -17.66 -4.36 5.51
N HIS A 185 -16.89 -4.67 4.47
CA HIS A 185 -15.43 -4.64 4.52
C HIS A 185 -14.88 -3.22 4.70
N ARG A 186 -15.49 -2.20 4.10
CA ARG A 186 -15.13 -0.78 4.32
C ARG A 186 -15.25 -0.39 5.80
N LYS A 187 -16.33 -0.80 6.48
CA LYS A 187 -16.49 -0.56 7.93
C LYS A 187 -15.41 -1.28 8.74
N LEU A 188 -15.09 -2.53 8.39
CA LEU A 188 -14.04 -3.31 9.06
C LEU A 188 -12.67 -2.61 8.94
N LEU A 189 -12.30 -2.19 7.73
CA LEU A 189 -11.05 -1.46 7.44
C LEU A 189 -10.95 -0.14 8.22
N LEU A 190 -12.05 0.63 8.27
CA LEU A 190 -12.04 1.92 8.96
C LEU A 190 -11.90 1.76 10.49
N ALA A 191 -12.58 0.77 11.07
CA ALA A 191 -12.41 0.44 12.48
C ALA A 191 -10.99 -0.10 12.76
N TYR A 192 -10.42 -0.90 11.86
CA TYR A 192 -9.05 -1.40 11.96
C TYR A 192 -8.03 -0.26 11.92
N GLU A 193 -8.17 0.69 10.99
CA GLU A 193 -7.34 1.89 10.93
C GLU A 193 -7.46 2.73 12.20
N ASN A 194 -8.68 2.93 12.72
CA ASN A 194 -8.91 3.65 13.97
C ASN A 194 -8.19 2.97 15.15
N MET A 195 -8.26 1.64 15.23
CA MET A 195 -7.56 0.85 16.24
C MET A 195 -6.04 1.06 16.16
N LEU A 196 -5.44 0.90 14.97
CA LEU A 196 -3.99 1.09 14.80
C LEU A 196 -3.55 2.51 15.17
N ARG A 197 -4.34 3.53 14.81
CA ARG A 197 -4.05 4.93 15.14
C ARG A 197 -4.15 5.24 16.63
N SER A 198 -4.89 4.43 17.40
CA SER A 198 -5.06 4.60 18.85
C SER A 198 -3.86 4.12 19.67
N LEU A 199 -2.93 3.36 19.05
CA LEU A 199 -1.84 2.67 19.75
C LEU A 199 -0.72 3.59 20.29
N GLY A 200 -0.88 4.91 20.17
CA GLY A 200 0.03 5.92 20.71
C GLY A 200 0.42 7.00 19.70
N ASP A 201 1.19 7.98 20.18
CA ASP A 201 1.57 9.17 19.41
C ASP A 201 2.28 8.87 18.09
N ARG A 202 3.04 7.77 18.03
CA ARG A 202 3.73 7.30 16.83
C ARG A 202 2.75 6.94 15.70
N PHE A 203 1.59 6.41 16.05
CA PHE A 203 0.63 5.84 15.09
C PHE A 203 -0.53 6.78 14.77
N LYS A 204 -0.66 7.92 15.47
CA LYS A 204 -1.83 8.81 15.34
C LYS A 204 -2.11 9.34 13.94
N CYS A 205 -1.10 9.39 13.07
CA CYS A 205 -1.24 9.76 11.65
C CYS A 205 -1.20 8.57 10.68
N LEU A 206 -1.12 7.32 11.17
CA LEU A 206 -1.08 6.11 10.34
C LEU A 206 -2.29 6.03 9.42
N THR A 207 -2.07 5.64 8.17
CA THR A 207 -3.10 5.32 7.19
C THR A 207 -2.89 3.91 6.66
N LEU A 208 -3.96 3.20 6.31
CA LEU A 208 -3.82 1.88 5.69
C LEU A 208 -3.17 2.01 4.30
N PRO A 209 -2.13 1.22 3.97
CA PRO A 209 -1.68 1.07 2.59
C PRO A 209 -2.64 0.22 1.78
N TYR A 210 -2.65 0.41 0.46
CA TYR A 210 -3.29 -0.54 -0.47
C TYR A 210 -2.23 -1.25 -1.32
N TRP A 211 -2.57 -2.43 -1.85
CA TRP A 211 -1.72 -3.18 -2.77
C TRP A 211 -2.06 -2.83 -4.20
N ASP A 212 -1.17 -2.12 -4.90
CA ASP A 212 -1.32 -1.83 -6.32
C ASP A 212 -0.90 -3.03 -7.18
N TYR A 213 -1.64 -4.13 -7.10
CA TYR A 213 -1.36 -5.35 -7.87
C TYR A 213 -1.47 -5.11 -9.38
N VAL A 214 -2.22 -4.09 -9.81
CA VAL A 214 -2.28 -3.65 -11.21
C VAL A 214 -0.94 -3.09 -11.68
N GLN A 215 -0.32 -2.22 -10.88
CA GLN A 215 1.04 -1.76 -11.14
C GLN A 215 2.03 -2.93 -11.16
N ASN A 216 1.99 -3.81 -10.15
CA ASN A 216 2.92 -4.93 -10.05
C ASN A 216 2.79 -5.89 -11.25
N TYR A 217 1.56 -6.12 -11.73
CA TYR A 217 1.31 -6.94 -12.91
C TYR A 217 1.84 -6.27 -14.18
N ALA A 218 1.63 -4.96 -14.34
CA ALA A 218 2.19 -4.19 -15.43
C ALA A 218 3.73 -4.24 -15.43
N THR A 219 4.38 -4.11 -14.27
CA THR A 219 5.84 -4.28 -14.14
C THR A 219 6.28 -5.64 -14.67
N MET A 220 5.59 -6.72 -14.28
CA MET A 220 5.90 -8.07 -14.77
C MET A 220 5.76 -8.17 -16.29
N GLN A 221 4.65 -7.70 -16.87
CA GLN A 221 4.38 -7.77 -18.32
C GLN A 221 5.45 -7.04 -19.15
N ASN A 222 5.91 -5.88 -18.67
CA ASN A 222 6.80 -4.99 -19.41
C ASN A 222 8.29 -5.27 -19.19
N THR A 223 8.64 -6.03 -18.15
CA THR A 223 10.04 -6.39 -17.90
C THR A 223 10.51 -7.44 -18.91
N PRO A 224 11.71 -7.28 -19.52
CA PRO A 224 12.29 -8.28 -20.40
C PRO A 224 12.36 -9.67 -19.75
N VAL A 225 12.15 -10.73 -20.53
CA VAL A 225 12.05 -12.12 -20.03
C VAL A 225 13.24 -12.51 -19.13
N ALA A 226 14.45 -12.05 -19.45
CA ALA A 226 15.68 -12.36 -18.69
C ALA A 226 15.68 -11.80 -17.25
N THR A 227 14.96 -10.70 -17.00
CA THR A 227 14.94 -10.00 -15.69
C THR A 227 13.55 -9.95 -15.06
N ARG A 228 12.54 -10.50 -15.74
CA ARG A 228 11.15 -10.53 -15.27
C ARG A 228 11.02 -11.27 -13.94
N CYS A 229 10.29 -10.67 -13.01
CA CYS A 229 9.90 -11.34 -11.77
C CYS A 229 8.97 -12.52 -12.09
N LYS A 230 9.15 -13.66 -11.41
CA LYS A 230 8.49 -14.93 -11.75
C LYS A 230 7.46 -15.39 -10.72
N SER A 231 7.29 -14.64 -9.64
CA SER A 231 6.38 -15.00 -8.56
C SER A 231 5.75 -13.78 -7.92
N ILE A 232 4.55 -13.98 -7.35
CA ILE A 232 3.73 -12.96 -6.71
C ILE A 232 4.52 -12.22 -5.62
N GLU A 233 5.35 -12.92 -4.83
CA GLU A 233 6.19 -12.30 -3.80
C GLU A 233 7.29 -11.42 -4.40
N LYS A 234 7.89 -11.83 -5.52
CA LYS A 234 8.97 -11.07 -6.17
C LYS A 234 8.45 -9.91 -6.99
N CYS A 235 7.26 -10.03 -7.57
CA CYS A 235 6.63 -8.96 -8.32
C CYS A 235 5.92 -7.93 -7.43
N SER A 236 5.57 -8.30 -6.19
CA SER A 236 4.77 -7.47 -5.29
C SER A 236 5.57 -7.12 -4.03
N PRO A 237 6.24 -5.95 -3.99
CA PRO A 237 7.06 -5.53 -2.85
C PRO A 237 6.35 -5.57 -1.50
N VAL A 238 5.02 -5.43 -1.49
CA VAL A 238 4.22 -5.52 -0.27
C VAL A 238 4.34 -6.87 0.43
N LEU A 239 4.31 -7.98 -0.31
CA LEU A 239 4.35 -9.33 0.27
C LEU A 239 5.68 -9.60 0.97
N GLY A 240 6.78 -9.18 0.36
CA GLY A 240 8.10 -9.23 1.00
C GLY A 240 8.21 -8.26 2.20
N GLY A 241 7.62 -7.07 2.09
CA GLY A 241 7.64 -6.03 3.11
C GLY A 241 6.92 -6.41 4.42
N ILE A 242 5.92 -7.29 4.35
CA ILE A 242 5.19 -7.84 5.51
C ILE A 242 5.67 -9.24 5.89
N GLY A 243 6.93 -9.55 5.63
CA GLY A 243 7.63 -10.74 6.11
C GLY A 243 7.86 -11.84 5.07
N GLY A 244 7.22 -11.76 3.90
CA GLY A 244 7.39 -12.74 2.80
C GLY A 244 7.21 -14.19 3.26
N THR A 245 8.01 -15.09 2.66
CA THR A 245 7.98 -16.54 2.96
C THR A 245 9.35 -17.15 3.26
N ALA A 246 10.41 -16.34 3.35
CA ALA A 246 11.79 -16.80 3.46
C ALA A 246 12.17 -17.30 4.87
N GLN A 247 11.70 -16.63 5.93
CA GLN A 247 11.97 -17.01 7.32
C GLN A 247 10.75 -17.73 7.88
N TYR A 248 10.90 -19.02 8.21
CA TYR A 248 9.79 -19.85 8.64
C TYR A 248 10.22 -21.00 9.54
N LYS A 249 9.23 -21.58 10.21
CA LYS A 249 9.31 -22.87 10.89
C LYS A 249 8.14 -23.78 10.49
N LYS A 250 8.15 -25.03 10.95
CA LYS A 250 6.97 -25.90 10.91
C LYS A 250 6.11 -25.64 12.14
N SER A 251 4.79 -25.71 11.97
CA SER A 251 3.81 -25.60 13.04
C SER A 251 2.63 -26.53 12.74
N ASN A 252 2.12 -27.18 13.78
CA ASN A 252 0.89 -27.95 13.74
C ASN A 252 -0.18 -27.35 14.67
N LYS A 253 0.01 -26.11 15.15
CA LYS A 253 -0.93 -25.48 16.07
C LYS A 253 -2.18 -25.06 15.30
N ASP A 254 -3.31 -25.19 15.98
CA ASP A 254 -4.56 -24.60 15.52
C ASP A 254 -4.50 -23.08 15.66
N LEU A 255 -4.70 -22.38 14.55
CA LEU A 255 -4.89 -20.95 14.53
C LEU A 255 -6.36 -20.65 14.23
N PHE A 256 -7.06 -20.16 15.24
CA PHE A 256 -8.49 -19.86 15.21
C PHE A 256 -9.41 -21.04 14.90
N GLY A 257 -8.94 -22.28 15.02
CA GLY A 257 -9.68 -23.50 14.71
C GLY A 257 -9.22 -24.21 13.43
N TRP A 258 -8.16 -23.73 12.79
CA TRP A 258 -7.59 -24.33 11.58
C TRP A 258 -6.08 -24.57 11.73
N ALA A 259 -5.62 -25.76 11.32
CA ALA A 259 -4.21 -26.10 11.23
C ALA A 259 -3.74 -26.17 9.78
N TYR A 260 -2.47 -25.83 9.56
CA TYR A 260 -1.82 -25.84 8.25
C TYR A 260 -0.47 -26.57 8.30
N PRO A 261 -0.45 -27.88 8.66
CA PRO A 261 0.79 -28.63 8.93
C PRO A 261 1.72 -28.74 7.70
N ASP A 262 1.16 -28.65 6.50
CA ASP A 262 1.90 -28.74 5.24
C ASP A 262 2.48 -27.40 4.76
N LEU A 263 2.13 -26.29 5.43
CA LEU A 263 2.59 -24.96 5.08
C LEU A 263 3.78 -24.51 5.92
N ARG A 264 4.51 -23.53 5.38
CA ARG A 264 5.57 -22.85 6.12
C ARG A 264 4.92 -21.82 7.04
N CYS A 265 5.20 -21.90 8.33
CA CYS A 265 4.75 -20.91 9.30
C CYS A 265 5.79 -19.81 9.40
N VAL A 266 5.50 -18.67 8.78
CA VAL A 266 6.41 -17.54 8.62
C VAL A 266 6.64 -16.82 9.94
N THR A 267 7.91 -16.58 10.26
CA THR A 267 8.36 -15.99 11.53
C THR A 267 9.03 -14.62 11.34
N ALA A 268 8.99 -14.06 10.13
CA ALA A 268 9.43 -12.69 9.90
C ALA A 268 8.34 -11.71 10.34
N ARG A 269 8.74 -10.49 10.70
CA ARG A 269 7.78 -9.44 11.08
C ARG A 269 6.77 -9.10 9.98
N PRO A 270 5.50 -8.83 10.35
CA PRO A 270 4.93 -8.83 11.71
C PRO A 270 4.45 -10.23 12.19
N ALA A 271 4.60 -11.28 11.38
CA ALA A 271 4.01 -12.59 11.65
C ALA A 271 4.51 -13.26 12.94
N ASN A 272 5.70 -12.89 13.43
CA ASN A 272 6.23 -13.37 14.72
C ASN A 272 5.46 -12.89 15.95
N HIS A 273 4.54 -11.92 15.80
CA HIS A 273 3.69 -11.47 16.90
C HIS A 273 2.33 -12.18 16.93
N MET A 274 2.00 -12.99 15.91
CA MET A 274 0.70 -13.63 15.82
C MET A 274 0.54 -14.75 16.87
N CYS A 275 -0.50 -14.59 17.70
CA CYS A 275 -1.04 -15.57 18.62
C CYS A 275 -2.57 -15.59 18.52
N THR A 276 -3.22 -16.75 18.71
CA THR A 276 -4.68 -16.83 18.80
C THR A 276 -5.22 -16.17 20.07
N VAL A 277 -4.50 -16.36 21.18
CA VAL A 277 -4.79 -15.72 22.46
C VAL A 277 -3.65 -14.76 22.78
N ALA A 278 -3.99 -13.49 23.01
CA ALA A 278 -3.03 -12.45 23.32
C ALA A 278 -2.29 -12.76 24.63
N GLY A 279 -0.97 -12.56 24.64
CA GLY A 279 -0.14 -12.82 25.83
C GLY A 279 -0.04 -14.29 26.23
N ALA A 280 -0.50 -15.22 25.38
CA ALA A 280 -0.32 -16.65 25.62
C ALA A 280 1.17 -17.01 25.74
N SER A 281 1.47 -18.08 26.47
CA SER A 281 2.85 -18.54 26.63
C SER A 281 3.44 -19.03 25.31
N ASN A 282 4.78 -19.07 25.19
CA ASN A 282 5.46 -19.65 24.01
C ASN A 282 5.10 -21.13 23.76
N ALA A 283 4.56 -21.83 24.75
CA ALA A 283 4.10 -23.21 24.58
C ALA A 283 2.74 -23.28 23.87
N GLU A 284 1.93 -22.22 23.96
CA GLU A 284 0.58 -22.10 23.41
C GLU A 284 0.56 -21.29 22.11
N CYS A 285 1.45 -20.30 22.00
CA CYS A 285 1.60 -19.46 20.82
C CYS A 285 2.83 -19.85 19.99
N ASP A 286 2.60 -20.12 18.71
CA ASP A 286 3.67 -20.45 17.79
C ASP A 286 4.34 -19.22 17.15
N HIS A 287 3.86 -17.99 17.38
CA HIS A 287 4.53 -16.77 16.92
C HIS A 287 4.87 -16.83 15.42
N CYS A 288 3.88 -17.20 14.60
CA CYS A 288 4.04 -17.34 13.17
C CYS A 288 2.69 -17.33 12.44
N ILE A 289 2.74 -17.10 11.13
CA ILE A 289 1.58 -17.13 10.23
C ILE A 289 1.85 -18.14 9.12
N PRO A 290 1.04 -19.21 8.95
CA PRO A 290 1.13 -20.11 7.81
C PRO A 290 0.88 -19.35 6.52
N ARG A 291 1.79 -19.45 5.55
CA ARG A 291 1.62 -18.81 4.22
C ARG A 291 1.73 -19.85 3.11
N GLY A 292 1.03 -19.57 2.00
CA GLY A 292 1.28 -20.26 0.73
C GLY A 292 2.70 -20.06 0.24
N LYS A 293 3.07 -20.79 -0.82
CA LYS A 293 4.42 -20.73 -1.40
C LYS A 293 4.60 -19.50 -2.31
N TRP A 294 4.39 -18.29 -1.78
CA TRP A 294 4.38 -17.04 -2.55
C TRP A 294 5.65 -16.81 -3.38
N ALA A 295 6.81 -17.26 -2.90
CA ALA A 295 8.06 -17.18 -3.65
C ALA A 295 8.07 -18.00 -4.96
N SER A 296 7.16 -18.96 -5.13
CA SER A 296 7.00 -19.79 -6.34
C SER A 296 5.62 -19.72 -6.98
N THR A 297 4.64 -19.04 -6.38
CA THR A 297 3.33 -18.81 -6.97
C THR A 297 3.44 -17.70 -8.02
N PRO A 298 3.00 -17.90 -9.28
CA PRO A 298 3.03 -16.85 -10.31
C PRO A 298 2.04 -15.72 -9.98
N MET A 299 2.22 -14.55 -10.62
CA MET A 299 1.12 -13.57 -10.68
C MET A 299 0.00 -14.10 -11.59
N ILE A 300 -1.23 -13.61 -11.37
CA ILE A 300 -2.43 -14.06 -12.08
C ILE A 300 -2.99 -12.93 -12.96
N ALA A 301 -3.59 -13.29 -14.10
CA ALA A 301 -4.16 -12.31 -15.05
C ALA A 301 -5.31 -11.49 -14.46
N ASP A 302 -5.93 -11.95 -13.37
CA ASP A 302 -6.95 -11.22 -12.60
C ASP A 302 -6.41 -9.92 -11.98
N MET A 303 -5.09 -9.80 -11.81
CA MET A 303 -4.43 -8.60 -11.30
C MET A 303 -4.21 -7.52 -12.37
N SER A 304 -4.54 -7.77 -13.64
CA SER A 304 -4.31 -6.79 -14.72
C SER A 304 -5.30 -5.61 -14.69
N ILE A 305 -4.91 -4.48 -15.28
CA ILE A 305 -5.79 -3.30 -15.38
C ILE A 305 -7.06 -3.60 -16.19
N ASP A 306 -6.97 -4.39 -17.26
CA ASP A 306 -8.13 -4.75 -18.09
C ASP A 306 -9.15 -5.62 -17.33
N SER A 307 -8.68 -6.49 -16.44
CA SER A 307 -9.52 -7.23 -15.50
C SER A 307 -10.27 -6.25 -14.59
N VAL A 308 -9.49 -5.49 -13.81
CA VAL A 308 -10.01 -4.55 -12.80
C VAL A 308 -10.98 -3.55 -13.41
N ARG A 309 -10.64 -2.95 -14.55
CA ARG A 309 -11.52 -2.05 -15.29
C ARG A 309 -12.84 -2.74 -15.64
N GLY A 310 -12.78 -3.98 -16.15
CA GLY A 310 -13.95 -4.78 -16.48
C GLY A 310 -14.90 -4.97 -15.28
N GLN A 311 -14.35 -5.32 -14.12
CA GLN A 311 -15.13 -5.52 -12.89
C GLN A 311 -15.66 -4.21 -12.28
N VAL A 312 -14.97 -3.09 -12.48
CA VAL A 312 -15.38 -1.79 -11.90
C VAL A 312 -16.39 -1.07 -12.79
N LEU A 313 -16.21 -1.07 -14.11
CA LEU A 313 -16.94 -0.17 -15.02
C LEU A 313 -17.89 -0.86 -16.00
N ASN A 314 -17.75 -2.17 -16.22
CA ASN A 314 -18.55 -2.96 -17.16
C ASN A 314 -19.41 -4.05 -16.50
N SER A 315 -19.27 -4.25 -15.19
CA SER A 315 -19.97 -5.25 -14.36
C SER A 315 -21.48 -5.03 -14.19
N GLY A 316 -22.02 -3.92 -14.72
CA GLY A 316 -23.43 -3.56 -14.59
C GLY A 316 -23.59 -2.11 -14.17
N ALA A 317 -24.84 -1.66 -14.07
CA ALA A 317 -25.16 -0.29 -13.70
C ALA A 317 -25.51 -0.14 -12.21
N SER A 318 -25.24 -1.12 -11.35
CA SER A 318 -25.58 -1.06 -9.91
C SER A 318 -24.43 -1.50 -9.01
N ILE A 319 -24.44 -1.06 -7.76
CA ILE A 319 -23.40 -1.41 -6.79
C ILE A 319 -23.41 -2.90 -6.44
N SER A 320 -24.57 -3.55 -6.45
CA SER A 320 -24.67 -4.99 -6.18
C SER A 320 -23.93 -5.80 -7.25
N ALA A 321 -24.09 -5.44 -8.52
CA ALA A 321 -23.43 -6.12 -9.63
C ALA A 321 -21.90 -5.92 -9.59
N VAL A 322 -21.45 -4.68 -9.35
CA VAL A 322 -20.02 -4.36 -9.19
C VAL A 322 -19.41 -5.07 -7.98
N SER A 323 -20.16 -5.14 -6.87
CA SER A 323 -19.74 -5.84 -5.65
C SER A 323 -19.52 -7.33 -5.92
N GLY A 324 -20.46 -8.00 -6.60
CA GLY A 324 -20.33 -9.42 -6.94
C GLY A 324 -19.16 -9.71 -7.90
N GLU A 325 -18.95 -8.85 -8.90
CA GLU A 325 -17.82 -9.00 -9.83
C GLU A 325 -16.48 -8.80 -9.11
N LEU A 326 -16.36 -7.76 -8.27
CA LEU A 326 -15.14 -7.52 -7.47
C LEU A 326 -14.87 -8.64 -6.45
N GLU A 327 -15.92 -9.20 -5.84
CA GLU A 327 -15.83 -10.33 -4.90
C GLU A 327 -15.34 -11.60 -5.62
N ALA A 328 -15.78 -11.85 -6.86
CA ALA A 328 -15.32 -12.97 -7.67
C ALA A 328 -13.89 -12.76 -8.21
N SER A 329 -13.57 -11.56 -8.69
CA SER A 329 -12.24 -11.18 -9.15
C SER A 329 -12.06 -9.65 -9.08
N PRO A 330 -10.97 -9.14 -8.49
CA PRO A 330 -9.78 -9.90 -8.11
C PRO A 330 -9.82 -10.52 -6.71
N HIS A 331 -10.85 -10.27 -5.90
CA HIS A 331 -10.87 -10.69 -4.49
C HIS A 331 -10.64 -12.20 -4.28
N ALA A 332 -11.55 -13.05 -4.76
CA ALA A 332 -11.39 -14.50 -4.59
C ALA A 332 -10.12 -15.01 -5.27
N SER A 333 -9.82 -14.54 -6.49
CA SER A 333 -8.62 -14.94 -7.25
C SER A 333 -7.32 -14.70 -6.47
N ILE A 334 -7.19 -13.56 -5.78
CA ILE A 334 -6.00 -13.22 -5.00
C ILE A 334 -5.91 -14.05 -3.72
N HIS A 335 -7.00 -14.16 -2.96
CA HIS A 335 -7.08 -15.00 -1.77
C HIS A 335 -6.67 -16.45 -2.05
N ILE A 336 -7.22 -17.00 -3.14
CA ILE A 336 -6.91 -18.35 -3.62
C ILE A 336 -5.43 -18.48 -3.98
N ALA A 337 -4.87 -17.51 -4.71
CA ALA A 337 -3.46 -17.54 -5.12
C ALA A 337 -2.49 -17.46 -3.93
N LEU A 338 -2.83 -16.70 -2.88
CA LEU A 338 -2.00 -16.58 -1.68
C LEU A 338 -2.03 -17.85 -0.82
N ALA A 339 -3.07 -18.69 -0.93
CA ALA A 339 -3.22 -19.95 -0.21
C ALA A 339 -3.15 -19.82 1.33
N GLY A 340 -3.15 -20.94 2.05
CA GLY A 340 -3.12 -20.93 3.52
C GLY A 340 -4.37 -20.25 4.12
N PRO A 341 -4.22 -19.42 5.16
CA PRO A 341 -5.32 -18.65 5.73
C PRO A 341 -6.04 -17.76 4.72
N GLU A 342 -5.33 -17.15 3.75
CA GLU A 342 -5.95 -16.32 2.70
C GLU A 342 -6.94 -17.14 1.85
N ASN A 343 -6.70 -18.44 1.63
CA ASN A 343 -7.63 -19.33 0.93
C ASN A 343 -8.74 -19.91 1.83
N ASN A 344 -9.09 -19.21 2.90
CA ASN A 344 -10.19 -19.54 3.80
C ASN A 344 -10.96 -18.26 4.14
N VAL A 345 -12.19 -18.14 3.62
CA VAL A 345 -13.03 -16.95 3.80
C VAL A 345 -13.21 -16.60 5.28
N ALA A 346 -13.34 -17.55 6.20
CA ALA A 346 -13.59 -17.20 7.60
C ALA A 346 -12.39 -16.50 8.27
N ILE A 347 -11.16 -16.94 7.99
CA ILE A 347 -9.97 -16.54 8.74
C ILE A 347 -8.87 -15.89 7.91
N SER A 348 -9.15 -15.48 6.67
CA SER A 348 -8.17 -14.75 5.87
C SER A 348 -7.59 -13.51 6.57
N PRO A 349 -8.30 -12.75 7.44
CA PRO A 349 -7.67 -11.66 8.20
C PRO A 349 -6.57 -12.09 9.17
N LEU A 350 -6.35 -13.39 9.39
CA LEU A 350 -5.21 -13.88 10.15
C LEU A 350 -3.89 -13.36 9.56
N ASP A 351 -3.75 -13.29 8.24
CA ASP A 351 -2.58 -12.70 7.60
C ASP A 351 -2.78 -11.19 7.36
N PRO A 352 -1.84 -10.31 7.79
CA PRO A 352 -1.97 -8.87 7.60
C PRO A 352 -2.10 -8.40 6.16
N VAL A 353 -1.76 -9.24 5.17
CA VAL A 353 -1.97 -8.94 3.76
C VAL A 353 -3.46 -8.73 3.43
N PHE A 354 -4.37 -9.40 4.15
CA PHE A 354 -5.81 -9.23 4.02
C PHE A 354 -6.24 -7.76 4.01
N PHE A 355 -5.82 -6.99 5.03
CA PHE A 355 -6.24 -5.60 5.18
C PHE A 355 -5.70 -4.70 4.07
N ILE A 356 -4.52 -5.03 3.53
CA ILE A 356 -3.90 -4.28 2.42
C ILE A 356 -4.61 -4.61 1.09
N HIS A 357 -4.92 -5.89 0.87
CA HIS A 357 -5.67 -6.34 -0.30
C HIS A 357 -7.09 -5.76 -0.32
N HIS A 358 -7.81 -5.83 0.81
CA HIS A 358 -9.16 -5.27 0.94
C HIS A 358 -9.18 -3.75 0.85
N ASN A 359 -8.11 -3.05 1.25
CA ASN A 359 -8.00 -1.62 1.02
C ASN A 359 -7.84 -1.26 -0.47
N THR A 360 -7.35 -2.18 -1.31
CA THR A 360 -7.43 -2.02 -2.77
C THR A 360 -8.87 -2.18 -3.26
N LEU A 361 -9.64 -3.15 -2.77
CA LEU A 361 -11.06 -3.28 -3.12
C LEU A 361 -11.87 -2.05 -2.69
N ASP A 362 -11.53 -1.46 -1.55
CA ASP A 362 -12.09 -0.19 -1.08
C ASP A 362 -11.79 0.97 -2.04
N LEU A 363 -10.57 1.03 -2.57
CA LEU A 363 -10.18 1.96 -3.62
C LEU A 363 -10.95 1.69 -4.93
N LEU A 364 -11.16 0.44 -5.33
CA LEU A 364 -11.92 0.12 -6.55
C LEU A 364 -13.40 0.53 -6.45
N HIS A 365 -14.03 0.33 -5.29
CA HIS A 365 -15.36 0.87 -5.02
C HIS A 365 -15.36 2.41 -5.09
N THR A 366 -14.30 3.07 -4.60
CA THR A 366 -14.14 4.52 -4.71
C THR A 366 -14.07 4.99 -6.17
N ILE A 367 -13.35 4.27 -7.04
CA ILE A 367 -13.32 4.55 -8.49
C ILE A 367 -14.72 4.39 -9.10
N PHE A 368 -15.44 3.31 -8.78
CA PHE A 368 -16.80 3.11 -9.25
C PHE A 368 -17.72 4.28 -8.84
N TYR A 369 -17.68 4.67 -7.56
CA TYR A 369 -18.49 5.77 -7.04
C TYR A 369 -18.18 7.08 -7.78
N HIS A 370 -16.89 7.41 -7.94
CA HIS A 370 -16.45 8.59 -8.70
C HIS A 370 -16.96 8.58 -10.14
N CYS A 371 -16.89 7.44 -10.82
CA CYS A 371 -17.25 7.35 -12.23
C CYS A 371 -18.76 7.26 -12.49
N LYS A 372 -19.53 6.65 -11.59
CA LYS A 372 -20.93 6.27 -11.85
C LYS A 372 -21.94 6.96 -10.94
N VAL A 373 -21.53 7.47 -9.78
CA VAL A 373 -22.43 8.05 -8.77
C VAL A 373 -22.19 9.54 -8.59
N GLU A 374 -20.94 9.96 -8.39
CA GLU A 374 -20.59 11.36 -8.15
C GLU A 374 -21.11 12.34 -9.22
N PRO A 375 -21.07 12.03 -10.54
CA PRO A 375 -21.54 12.95 -11.59
C PRO A 375 -23.05 13.20 -11.55
N LEU A 376 -23.81 12.36 -10.85
CA LEU A 376 -25.26 12.50 -10.73
C LEU A 376 -25.67 13.58 -9.72
N GLY A 377 -24.75 14.02 -8.85
CA GLY A 377 -25.02 15.03 -7.83
C GLY A 377 -26.14 14.62 -6.86
N LEU A 378 -26.23 13.33 -6.51
CA LEU A 378 -27.30 12.81 -5.67
C LEU A 378 -27.31 13.44 -4.27
N THR A 379 -28.50 13.88 -3.84
CA THR A 379 -28.77 14.19 -2.43
C THR A 379 -28.72 12.92 -1.57
N ASP A 380 -28.60 13.07 -0.25
CA ASP A 380 -28.55 11.91 0.65
C ASP A 380 -29.82 11.05 0.61
N GLU A 381 -31.00 11.62 0.37
CA GLU A 381 -32.22 10.83 0.16
C GLU A 381 -32.18 10.05 -1.17
N GLN A 382 -31.65 10.64 -2.24
CA GLN A 382 -31.51 9.95 -3.52
C GLN A 382 -30.49 8.81 -3.44
N LYS A 383 -29.39 8.98 -2.68
CA LYS A 383 -28.39 7.92 -2.46
C LYS A 383 -28.98 6.66 -1.82
N LYS A 384 -30.05 6.78 -1.02
CA LYS A 384 -30.71 5.64 -0.38
C LYS A 384 -31.48 4.77 -1.38
N THR A 385 -31.87 5.32 -2.52
CA THR A 385 -32.74 4.66 -3.50
C THR A 385 -32.08 4.41 -4.86
N ASP A 386 -31.00 5.12 -5.18
CA ASP A 386 -30.26 4.91 -6.42
C ASP A 386 -29.41 3.64 -6.34
N THR A 387 -29.68 2.67 -7.22
CA THR A 387 -29.03 1.35 -7.20
C THR A 387 -27.53 1.40 -7.46
N ARG A 388 -26.98 2.52 -7.96
CA ARG A 388 -25.52 2.73 -8.07
C ARG A 388 -24.91 3.15 -6.74
N SER A 389 -25.67 3.82 -5.87
CA SER A 389 -25.18 4.25 -4.55
C SER A 389 -25.44 3.18 -3.49
N PHE A 390 -26.64 2.60 -3.49
CA PHE A 390 -27.02 1.50 -2.60
C PHE A 390 -28.11 0.65 -3.25
N GLU A 391 -27.94 -0.67 -3.21
CA GLU A 391 -28.95 -1.63 -3.64
C GLU A 391 -29.10 -2.72 -2.57
N GLY A 392 -30.30 -2.85 -2.02
CA GLY A 392 -30.60 -3.82 -0.97
C GLY A 392 -30.78 -5.24 -1.49
N CYS A 393 -30.65 -6.22 -0.60
CA CYS A 393 -30.83 -7.64 -0.90
C CYS A 393 -31.29 -8.42 0.34
N ARG A 394 -31.59 -9.71 0.15
CA ARG A 394 -31.72 -10.66 1.25
C ARG A 394 -30.39 -11.37 1.47
N THR A 395 -29.84 -11.35 2.68
CA THR A 395 -28.57 -11.99 3.02
C THR A 395 -28.74 -13.49 3.28
N GLY A 396 -27.63 -14.23 3.37
CA GLY A 396 -27.63 -15.63 3.78
C GLY A 396 -28.14 -15.85 5.22
N ASN A 397 -28.15 -14.81 6.05
CA ASN A 397 -28.75 -14.83 7.39
C ASN A 397 -30.28 -14.78 7.35
N GLY A 398 -30.89 -14.49 6.19
CA GLY A 398 -32.32 -14.32 6.01
C GLY A 398 -32.81 -12.88 6.19
N ASP A 399 -31.93 -11.94 6.56
CA ASP A 399 -32.26 -10.52 6.74
C ASP A 399 -32.52 -9.82 5.42
N VAL A 400 -33.50 -8.90 5.40
CA VAL A 400 -33.73 -7.99 4.27
C VAL A 400 -33.02 -6.68 4.58
N ILE A 401 -31.96 -6.41 3.83
CA ILE A 401 -31.08 -5.27 4.06
C ILE A 401 -31.52 -4.10 3.18
N GLY A 402 -31.81 -2.97 3.83
CA GLY A 402 -32.07 -1.68 3.21
C GLY A 402 -30.95 -0.68 3.49
N PRO A 403 -31.03 0.53 2.90
CA PRO A 403 -29.97 1.53 2.98
C PRO A 403 -29.65 1.93 4.42
N THR A 404 -30.68 1.98 5.28
CA THR A 404 -30.59 2.39 6.69
C THR A 404 -30.46 1.22 7.66
N SER A 405 -30.39 -0.02 7.17
CA SER A 405 -30.16 -1.18 8.03
C SER A 405 -28.79 -1.05 8.72
N PRO A 406 -28.68 -1.50 9.99
CA PRO A 406 -27.39 -1.53 10.68
C PRO A 406 -26.44 -2.53 10.01
N ILE A 407 -25.14 -2.21 9.99
CA ILE A 407 -24.11 -3.17 9.54
C ILE A 407 -23.78 -4.12 10.69
N MET A 408 -24.14 -5.40 10.55
CA MET A 408 -23.93 -6.42 11.58
C MET A 408 -22.48 -6.87 11.61
N MET A 409 -21.86 -6.74 12.79
CA MET A 409 -20.56 -7.29 13.09
C MET A 409 -20.60 -7.83 14.52
N ARG A 410 -20.26 -9.10 14.69
CA ARG A 410 -20.31 -9.80 15.97
C ARG A 410 -18.94 -10.38 16.29
N VAL A 411 -18.70 -10.69 17.56
CA VAL A 411 -17.43 -11.26 18.00
C VAL A 411 -17.65 -12.25 19.15
N GLU A 412 -16.78 -13.26 19.23
CA GLU A 412 -16.78 -14.21 20.34
C GLU A 412 -16.32 -13.52 21.64
N SER A 413 -17.01 -13.82 22.75
CA SER A 413 -16.67 -13.36 24.09
C SER A 413 -16.87 -14.49 25.12
N ASN A 414 -16.40 -14.29 26.34
CA ASN A 414 -16.60 -15.24 27.44
C ASN A 414 -18.08 -15.48 27.77
N ALA A 415 -18.97 -14.55 27.41
CA ALA A 415 -20.42 -14.65 27.61
C ALA A 415 -21.17 -15.17 26.37
N GLY A 416 -20.44 -15.70 25.38
CA GLY A 416 -20.97 -16.05 24.06
C GLY A 416 -20.76 -14.94 23.03
N THR A 417 -21.40 -15.08 21.87
CA THR A 417 -21.26 -14.13 20.77
C THR A 417 -22.04 -12.84 21.04
N ILE A 418 -21.34 -11.69 20.95
CA ILE A 418 -21.90 -10.36 21.21
C ILE A 418 -21.82 -9.47 19.97
N ASP A 419 -22.62 -8.39 19.94
CA ASP A 419 -22.43 -7.30 18.99
C ASP A 419 -21.08 -6.60 19.23
N ILE A 420 -20.34 -6.30 18.17
CA ILE A 420 -18.99 -5.74 18.26
C ILE A 420 -18.93 -4.42 19.04
N HIS A 421 -20.00 -3.61 19.01
CA HIS A 421 -20.05 -2.35 19.74
C HIS A 421 -20.09 -2.55 21.26
N ASN A 422 -20.25 -3.78 21.75
CA ASN A 422 -20.18 -4.10 23.18
C ASN A 422 -18.85 -4.75 23.58
N ASP A 423 -17.96 -5.04 22.63
CA ASP A 423 -16.63 -5.57 22.96
C ASP A 423 -15.79 -4.51 23.69
N PRO A 424 -15.19 -4.85 24.85
CA PRO A 424 -14.46 -3.89 25.67
C PRO A 424 -13.10 -3.49 25.08
N LEU A 425 -12.56 -4.27 24.14
CA LEU A 425 -11.21 -4.06 23.61
C LEU A 425 -11.22 -3.26 22.30
N VAL A 426 -12.14 -3.58 21.39
CA VAL A 426 -12.18 -2.94 20.06
C VAL A 426 -13.51 -2.25 19.74
N GLY A 427 -14.56 -2.45 20.55
CA GLY A 427 -15.90 -1.93 20.25
C GLY A 427 -15.96 -0.40 20.14
N GLU A 428 -15.04 0.33 20.80
CA GLU A 428 -14.96 1.79 20.66
C GLU A 428 -14.65 2.25 19.24
N PHE A 429 -13.85 1.49 18.50
CA PHE A 429 -13.45 1.84 17.14
C PHE A 429 -14.58 1.66 16.13
N PHE A 430 -15.58 0.83 16.47
CA PHE A 430 -16.81 0.65 15.69
C PHE A 430 -17.87 1.69 16.07
N ARG A 431 -17.98 2.06 17.35
CA ARG A 431 -18.91 3.15 17.80
C ARG A 431 -18.56 4.51 17.21
N ALA A 432 -17.29 4.74 16.87
CA ALA A 432 -16.82 5.98 16.24
C ALA A 432 -17.15 6.07 14.73
N VAL A 433 -17.67 5.00 14.13
CA VAL A 433 -17.94 4.90 12.69
C VAL A 433 -19.45 4.91 12.46
N PRO A 434 -19.96 5.49 11.34
CA PRO A 434 -21.36 5.37 10.97
C PRO A 434 -21.82 3.91 10.89
N ASN A 435 -23.13 3.65 10.94
CA ASN A 435 -23.65 2.28 10.98
C ASN A 435 -24.76 2.00 9.97
N GLN A 436 -24.99 2.87 8.99
CA GLN A 436 -25.99 2.64 7.94
C GLN A 436 -25.30 2.49 6.59
N TYR A 437 -25.69 1.47 5.83
CA TYR A 437 -25.01 1.09 4.59
C TYR A 437 -24.82 2.23 3.57
N TYR A 438 -25.84 3.07 3.34
CA TYR A 438 -25.71 4.18 2.38
C TYR A 438 -24.61 5.20 2.74
N GLN A 439 -24.26 5.32 4.04
CA GLN A 439 -23.22 6.24 4.52
C GLN A 439 -21.82 5.79 4.11
N PHE A 440 -21.67 4.54 3.67
CA PHE A 440 -20.41 3.96 3.26
C PHE A 440 -20.20 3.99 1.75
N ALA A 441 -21.03 4.68 0.96
CA ALA A 441 -20.84 4.79 -0.49
C ALA A 441 -19.64 5.70 -0.84
N ASP A 442 -19.47 6.82 -0.14
CA ASP A 442 -18.37 7.79 -0.36
C ASP A 442 -17.42 7.82 0.84
N VAL A 443 -16.14 7.51 0.60
CA VAL A 443 -15.10 7.46 1.64
C VAL A 443 -14.78 8.83 2.23
N ARG A 444 -14.98 9.92 1.49
CA ARG A 444 -14.68 11.28 1.95
C ARG A 444 -15.59 11.69 3.11
N GLY A 445 -16.84 11.23 3.08
CA GLY A 445 -17.79 11.37 4.20
C GLY A 445 -17.39 10.57 5.45
N LEU A 446 -16.51 9.58 5.29
CA LEU A 446 -15.94 8.78 6.39
C LEU A 446 -14.60 9.33 6.89
N GLY A 447 -14.14 10.46 6.35
CA GLY A 447 -12.94 11.16 6.83
C GLY A 447 -11.61 10.63 6.30
N TYR A 448 -11.61 9.93 5.15
CA TYR A 448 -10.39 9.52 4.47
C TYR A 448 -10.51 9.61 2.94
N SER A 449 -9.36 9.63 2.26
CA SER A 449 -9.26 9.59 0.80
C SER A 449 -8.08 8.72 0.37
N PHE A 450 -7.84 8.67 -0.94
CA PHE A 450 -6.78 7.89 -1.57
C PHE A 450 -5.83 8.80 -2.36
N GLU A 451 -4.55 8.46 -2.34
CA GLU A 451 -3.59 8.86 -3.35
C GLU A 451 -3.53 7.77 -4.43
N LEU A 452 -4.03 8.09 -5.63
CA LEU A 452 -4.02 7.18 -6.78
C LEU A 452 -2.85 7.54 -7.72
N LYS A 453 -2.17 6.52 -8.24
CA LYS A 453 -1.08 6.66 -9.21
C LYS A 453 -1.25 5.69 -10.36
N GLY A 454 -0.45 5.88 -11.40
CA GLY A 454 -0.32 4.92 -12.49
C GLY A 454 -1.66 4.57 -13.14
N LEU A 455 -1.85 3.29 -13.43
CA LEU A 455 -3.02 2.80 -14.16
C LEU A 455 -4.34 2.99 -13.40
N LEU A 456 -4.34 2.87 -12.06
CA LEU A 456 -5.53 3.14 -11.24
C LEU A 456 -5.88 4.63 -11.19
N GLY A 457 -4.86 5.50 -11.17
CA GLY A 457 -5.06 6.96 -11.29
C GLY A 457 -5.61 7.37 -12.65
N ASP A 458 -5.15 6.73 -13.73
CA ASP A 458 -5.68 6.94 -15.09
C ASP A 458 -7.15 6.49 -15.19
N LEU A 459 -7.46 5.30 -14.65
CA LEU A 459 -8.82 4.76 -14.59
C LEU A 459 -9.77 5.69 -13.84
N TYR A 460 -9.34 6.18 -12.67
CA TYR A 460 -10.10 7.18 -11.89
C TYR A 460 -10.32 8.47 -12.70
N THR A 461 -9.27 8.98 -13.36
CA THR A 461 -9.34 10.26 -14.07
C THR A 461 -10.27 10.21 -15.29
N LYS A 462 -10.26 9.09 -16.01
CA LYS A 462 -10.94 8.97 -17.31
C LYS A 462 -12.30 8.29 -17.21
N CYS A 463 -12.52 7.38 -16.26
CA CYS A 463 -13.77 6.62 -16.13
C CYS A 463 -14.26 6.02 -17.46
N ASP A 464 -13.36 5.40 -18.21
CA ASP A 464 -13.52 4.88 -19.59
C ASP A 464 -13.55 5.92 -20.72
N GLY A 465 -13.53 7.20 -20.42
CA GLY A 465 -13.35 8.27 -21.40
C GLY A 465 -11.98 8.24 -22.07
N SER A 466 -11.87 8.91 -23.22
CA SER A 466 -10.57 9.21 -23.85
C SER A 466 -9.93 10.49 -23.30
N VAL A 467 -10.67 11.25 -22.50
CA VAL A 467 -10.25 12.51 -21.87
C VAL A 467 -10.61 12.47 -20.38
N PRO A 468 -9.92 13.25 -19.54
CA PRO A 468 -10.30 13.40 -18.14
C PRO A 468 -11.77 13.81 -18.01
N MET A 469 -12.47 13.21 -17.05
CA MET A 469 -13.84 13.63 -16.75
C MET A 469 -13.85 15.11 -16.33
N ALA A 470 -14.68 15.91 -16.99
CA ALA A 470 -14.94 17.27 -16.56
C ALA A 470 -15.77 17.21 -15.26
N MET A 471 -15.11 17.40 -14.13
CA MET A 471 -15.80 17.54 -12.86
C MET A 471 -16.55 18.88 -12.86
N PRO A 472 -17.86 18.91 -12.60
CA PRO A 472 -18.52 20.16 -12.28
C PRO A 472 -17.81 20.70 -11.03
N ARG A 473 -17.15 21.85 -11.13
CA ARG A 473 -16.82 22.63 -9.93
C ARG A 473 -18.16 23.04 -9.35
N THR A 474 -18.71 22.25 -8.44
CA THR A 474 -19.87 22.67 -7.67
C THR A 474 -19.40 23.74 -6.71
N GLU A 475 -19.60 25.01 -7.09
CA GLU A 475 -19.60 26.17 -6.19
C GLU A 475 -20.78 26.14 -5.19
N SER A 476 -21.20 24.95 -4.75
CA SER A 476 -22.34 24.78 -3.84
C SER A 476 -22.09 23.65 -2.85
N ALA A 477 -20.99 23.76 -2.12
CA ALA A 477 -20.93 23.33 -0.73
C ALA A 477 -20.94 24.57 0.18
N SER A 478 -21.87 25.50 -0.03
CA SER A 478 -22.08 26.66 0.85
C SER A 478 -22.82 26.31 2.15
N ASN A 479 -23.11 25.03 2.38
CA ASN A 479 -23.42 24.47 3.70
C ASN A 479 -22.32 23.46 4.12
N ALA A 480 -21.06 23.82 3.87
CA ALA A 480 -19.90 23.06 4.31
C ALA A 480 -19.70 23.21 5.83
N THR A 481 -20.03 22.16 6.56
CA THR A 481 -19.41 21.90 7.86
C THR A 481 -18.58 20.62 7.92
N THR A 482 -18.45 19.79 6.87
CA THR A 482 -17.70 18.52 7.06
C THR A 482 -17.13 17.77 5.83
N LEU A 483 -16.63 18.42 4.78
CA LEU A 483 -15.83 17.71 3.75
C LEU A 483 -14.57 18.51 3.36
N THR A 484 -13.39 18.05 3.79
CA THR A 484 -12.09 18.74 3.59
C THR A 484 -10.96 17.83 3.07
N ILE A 485 -11.29 16.62 2.59
CA ILE A 485 -10.30 15.63 2.15
C ILE A 485 -10.69 15.11 0.76
N ASP A 486 -9.96 15.56 -0.27
CA ASP A 486 -10.11 15.09 -1.64
C ASP A 486 -9.15 13.93 -1.95
N HIS A 487 -9.48 13.17 -2.98
CA HIS A 487 -8.55 12.21 -3.58
C HIS A 487 -7.39 12.96 -4.24
N VAL A 488 -6.19 12.38 -4.16
CA VAL A 488 -5.00 12.90 -4.83
C VAL A 488 -4.70 11.99 -6.00
N VAL A 489 -4.66 12.53 -7.22
CA VAL A 489 -4.28 11.74 -8.40
C VAL A 489 -2.93 12.23 -8.90
N GLN A 490 -1.96 11.33 -8.99
CA GLN A 490 -0.63 11.60 -9.51
C GLN A 490 -0.58 11.28 -11.01
N PRO A 491 0.24 12.01 -11.79
CA PRO A 491 0.40 11.74 -13.21
C PRO A 491 1.00 10.35 -13.47
N VAL A 492 0.65 9.77 -14.61
CA VAL A 492 1.25 8.52 -15.09
C VAL A 492 2.63 8.83 -15.67
N THR A 493 3.69 8.40 -14.99
CA THR A 493 5.08 8.67 -15.40
C THR A 493 5.91 7.42 -15.70
N LEU A 494 5.51 6.25 -15.19
CA LEU A 494 6.25 5.00 -15.39
C LEU A 494 6.09 4.49 -16.83
N GLN A 495 7.21 4.13 -17.46
CA GLN A 495 7.25 3.70 -18.86
C GLN A 495 6.42 2.43 -19.11
N GLU A 496 6.40 1.51 -18.16
CA GLU A 496 5.55 0.31 -18.20
C GLU A 496 4.06 0.65 -18.24
N ASN A 497 3.61 1.65 -17.48
CA ASN A 497 2.22 2.10 -17.52
C ASN A 497 1.90 2.77 -18.86
N LEU A 498 2.82 3.61 -19.35
CA LEU A 498 2.67 4.25 -20.67
C LEU A 498 2.59 3.20 -21.79
N ASN A 499 3.34 2.09 -21.68
CA ASN A 499 3.26 0.99 -22.63
C ASN A 499 1.90 0.28 -22.57
N VAL A 500 1.39 -0.01 -21.36
CA VAL A 500 0.05 -0.61 -21.16
C VAL A 500 -1.04 0.28 -21.76
N LEU A 501 -1.02 1.59 -21.48
CA LEU A 501 -1.97 2.54 -22.06
C LEU A 501 -1.85 2.64 -23.59
N SER A 502 -0.62 2.65 -24.10
CA SER A 502 -0.37 2.69 -25.55
C SER A 502 -0.82 1.41 -26.27
N PHE A 503 -0.73 0.26 -25.59
CA PHE A 503 -1.24 -1.01 -26.08
C PHE A 503 -2.77 -1.01 -26.09
N GLU A 504 -3.41 -0.58 -25.01
CA GLU A 504 -4.86 -0.38 -24.93
C GLU A 504 -5.35 0.53 -26.06
N ASP A 505 -4.76 1.71 -26.23
CA ASP A 505 -5.14 2.66 -27.29
C ASP A 505 -5.01 2.03 -28.69
N ALA A 506 -3.96 1.24 -28.93
CA ALA A 506 -3.79 0.55 -30.21
C ALA A 506 -4.84 -0.52 -30.46
N VAL A 507 -5.20 -1.32 -29.43
CA VAL A 507 -6.25 -2.32 -29.51
C VAL A 507 -7.60 -1.66 -29.76
N LEU A 508 -7.93 -0.60 -29.02
CA LEU A 508 -9.20 0.12 -29.18
C LEU A 508 -9.30 0.84 -30.52
N ALA A 509 -8.19 1.41 -31.01
CA ALA A 509 -8.14 2.00 -32.35
C ALA A 509 -8.34 0.96 -33.44
N GLN A 510 -7.75 -0.23 -33.28
CA GLN A 510 -7.95 -1.34 -34.22
C GLN A 510 -9.38 -1.88 -34.17
N ALA A 511 -9.95 -2.04 -32.98
CA ALA A 511 -11.34 -2.41 -32.77
C ALA A 511 -12.29 -1.43 -33.49
N ALA A 512 -12.06 -0.13 -33.34
CA ALA A 512 -12.86 0.91 -34.01
C ALA A 512 -12.77 0.83 -35.54
N LYS A 513 -11.58 0.58 -36.10
CA LYS A 513 -11.40 0.36 -37.57
C LYS A 513 -12.19 -0.84 -38.09
N GLN A 514 -12.38 -1.86 -37.25
CA GLN A 514 -13.15 -3.06 -37.55
C GLN A 514 -14.65 -2.91 -37.23
N GLY A 515 -15.10 -1.71 -36.83
CA GLY A 515 -16.51 -1.43 -36.51
C GLY A 515 -16.98 -2.00 -35.16
N LEU A 516 -16.06 -2.36 -34.27
CA LEU A 516 -16.40 -2.79 -32.91
C LEU A 516 -16.73 -1.58 -32.03
N THR A 517 -17.63 -1.78 -31.07
CA THR A 517 -17.86 -0.79 -30.02
C THR A 517 -16.66 -0.72 -29.08
N ARG A 518 -16.54 0.37 -28.32
CA ARG A 518 -15.47 0.53 -27.31
C ARG A 518 -15.51 -0.60 -26.27
N ASP A 519 -16.69 -0.98 -25.79
CA ASP A 519 -16.86 -2.09 -24.85
C ASP A 519 -16.44 -3.44 -25.46
N GLN A 520 -16.76 -3.68 -26.74
CA GLN A 520 -16.26 -4.84 -27.46
C GLN A 520 -14.72 -4.80 -27.55
N GLY A 521 -14.13 -3.65 -27.87
CA GLY A 521 -12.68 -3.48 -27.88
C GLY A 521 -12.01 -3.82 -26.55
N PHE A 522 -12.60 -3.40 -25.42
CA PHE A 522 -12.11 -3.77 -24.09
C PHE A 522 -12.27 -5.26 -23.77
N LYS A 523 -13.34 -5.91 -24.24
CA LYS A 523 -13.49 -7.38 -24.14
C LYS A 523 -12.39 -8.09 -24.92
N GLU A 524 -12.05 -7.60 -26.11
CA GLU A 524 -10.94 -8.16 -26.89
C GLU A 524 -9.57 -7.91 -26.23
N LEU A 525 -9.36 -6.73 -25.64
CA LEU A 525 -8.16 -6.43 -24.84
C LEU A 525 -7.99 -7.45 -23.71
N ARG A 526 -9.07 -7.75 -22.97
CA ARG A 526 -9.06 -8.76 -21.90
C ARG A 526 -8.63 -10.14 -22.42
N LYS A 527 -9.17 -10.58 -23.56
CA LYS A 527 -8.76 -11.85 -24.19
C LYS A 527 -7.28 -11.85 -24.56
N MET A 528 -6.78 -10.75 -25.12
CA MET A 528 -5.37 -10.60 -25.46
C MET A 528 -4.46 -10.66 -24.23
N THR A 529 -4.83 -10.03 -23.10
CA THR A 529 -4.08 -10.14 -21.83
C THR A 529 -4.06 -11.58 -21.31
N ILE A 530 -5.17 -12.32 -21.44
CA ILE A 530 -5.22 -13.73 -21.02
C ILE A 530 -4.30 -14.60 -21.88
N MET A 531 -4.26 -14.36 -23.20
CA MET A 531 -3.33 -15.06 -24.09
C MET A 531 -1.87 -14.69 -23.80
N LEU A 532 -1.60 -13.42 -23.46
CA LEU A 532 -0.27 -12.98 -22.99
C LEU A 532 0.13 -13.73 -21.70
N GLN A 533 -0.74 -13.81 -20.70
CA GLN A 533 -0.48 -14.58 -19.48
C GLN A 533 -0.20 -16.05 -19.80
N GLN A 534 -1.12 -16.69 -20.53
CA GLN A 534 -1.06 -18.11 -20.83
C GLN A 534 0.19 -18.50 -21.60
N ASN A 535 0.63 -17.67 -22.55
CA ASN A 535 1.65 -18.08 -23.52
C ASN A 535 3.01 -17.39 -23.35
N CYS A 536 3.09 -16.28 -22.62
CA CYS A 536 4.29 -15.45 -22.54
C CYS A 536 4.77 -15.14 -21.12
N LEU A 537 3.89 -15.23 -20.11
CA LEU A 537 4.21 -14.91 -18.73
C LEU A 537 4.38 -16.19 -17.91
N THR A 538 4.99 -16.05 -16.72
CA THR A 538 5.15 -17.19 -15.81
C THR A 538 3.80 -17.54 -15.20
N GLY A 539 3.44 -18.82 -15.23
CA GLY A 539 2.17 -19.33 -14.71
C GLY A 539 1.10 -19.46 -15.78
N ASP A 540 0.46 -20.63 -15.83
CA ASP A 540 -0.70 -20.87 -16.70
C ASP A 540 -1.97 -20.31 -16.07
N VAL A 541 -2.95 -19.97 -16.90
CA VAL A 541 -4.29 -19.63 -16.43
C VAL A 541 -5.04 -20.94 -16.16
N THR A 542 -5.34 -21.20 -14.89
CA THR A 542 -6.02 -22.43 -14.45
C THR A 542 -7.36 -22.12 -13.79
N ASP A 543 -8.24 -23.11 -13.77
CA ASP A 543 -9.45 -23.05 -12.97
C ASP A 543 -9.16 -23.21 -11.47
N PHE A 544 -10.13 -22.85 -10.64
CA PHE A 544 -10.16 -23.13 -9.22
C PHE A 544 -10.58 -24.58 -8.96
N THR A 545 -10.13 -25.17 -7.84
CA THR A 545 -10.63 -26.47 -7.39
C THR A 545 -12.09 -26.37 -6.92
N ASP A 546 -12.78 -27.51 -6.83
CA ASP A 546 -14.17 -27.52 -6.36
C ASP A 546 -14.31 -27.02 -4.92
N GLU A 547 -13.31 -27.29 -4.07
CA GLU A 547 -13.25 -26.76 -2.71
C GLU A 547 -13.09 -25.24 -2.70
N GLN A 548 -12.25 -24.69 -3.58
CA GLN A 548 -12.06 -23.24 -3.71
C GLN A 548 -13.32 -22.55 -4.22
N LYS A 549 -13.97 -23.13 -5.25
CA LYS A 549 -15.26 -22.66 -5.78
C LYS A 549 -16.33 -22.60 -4.69
N LYS A 550 -16.42 -23.66 -3.88
CA LYS A 550 -17.33 -23.71 -2.75
C LYS A 550 -16.97 -22.70 -1.65
N MET A 551 -15.69 -22.58 -1.29
CA MET A 551 -15.19 -21.69 -0.25
C MET A 551 -15.46 -20.22 -0.56
N PHE A 552 -15.28 -19.80 -1.83
CA PHE A 552 -15.40 -18.41 -2.27
C PHE A 552 -16.71 -18.11 -3.02
N HIS A 553 -17.65 -19.05 -3.05
CA HIS A 553 -18.95 -18.91 -3.74
C HIS A 553 -18.84 -18.54 -5.23
N VAL A 554 -17.77 -18.97 -5.89
CA VAL A 554 -17.51 -18.75 -7.33
C VAL A 554 -17.73 -20.03 -8.13
N GLN A 555 -18.12 -19.91 -9.39
CA GLN A 555 -18.39 -21.08 -10.26
C GLN A 555 -17.15 -21.53 -11.03
N VAL A 556 -16.32 -20.58 -11.44
CA VAL A 556 -15.15 -20.76 -12.30
C VAL A 556 -14.20 -19.59 -12.10
N SER A 557 -12.90 -19.81 -12.27
CA SER A 557 -11.95 -18.70 -12.40
C SER A 557 -12.35 -17.78 -13.57
N PRO A 558 -12.57 -16.47 -13.36
CA PRO A 558 -12.99 -15.57 -14.44
C PRO A 558 -12.00 -15.54 -15.62
N SER A 559 -10.70 -15.56 -15.34
CA SER A 559 -9.67 -15.68 -16.38
C SER A 559 -9.72 -17.02 -17.12
N PHE A 560 -9.93 -18.12 -16.40
CA PHE A 560 -10.01 -19.45 -17.01
C PHE A 560 -11.26 -19.63 -17.88
N ALA A 561 -12.39 -19.05 -17.48
CA ALA A 561 -13.62 -19.08 -18.27
C ALA A 561 -13.41 -18.43 -19.65
N ILE A 562 -12.70 -17.30 -19.69
CA ILE A 562 -12.37 -16.62 -20.95
C ILE A 562 -11.36 -17.43 -21.76
N LEU A 563 -10.29 -17.94 -21.13
CA LEU A 563 -9.31 -18.79 -21.83
C LEU A 563 -9.97 -20.00 -22.48
N SER A 564 -10.85 -20.69 -21.75
CA SER A 564 -11.57 -21.88 -22.22
C SER A 564 -12.38 -21.58 -23.49
N LYS A 565 -13.05 -20.42 -23.54
CA LYS A 565 -13.83 -20.00 -24.71
C LYS A 565 -12.97 -19.60 -25.92
N ILE A 566 -11.79 -19.03 -25.68
CA ILE A 566 -10.83 -18.74 -26.75
C ILE A 566 -10.33 -20.07 -27.33
N GLN A 567 -9.94 -21.02 -26.48
CA GLN A 567 -9.37 -22.31 -26.90
C GLN A 567 -10.38 -23.23 -27.58
N SER A 568 -11.65 -23.19 -27.18
CA SER A 568 -12.72 -23.96 -27.83
C SER A 568 -13.16 -23.35 -29.17
N GLY A 569 -12.78 -22.11 -29.45
CA GLY A 569 -13.26 -21.34 -30.60
C GLY A 569 -14.67 -20.76 -30.42
N GLU A 570 -15.25 -20.84 -29.22
CA GLU A 570 -16.55 -20.22 -28.89
C GLU A 570 -16.46 -18.69 -28.94
N ASP A 571 -15.37 -18.11 -28.44
CA ASP A 571 -15.16 -16.67 -28.39
C ASP A 571 -13.73 -16.28 -28.76
N PRO A 572 -13.32 -16.45 -30.04
CA PRO A 572 -11.98 -16.12 -30.49
C PRO A 572 -11.68 -14.62 -30.39
N ILE A 573 -10.40 -14.26 -30.46
CA ILE A 573 -9.97 -12.86 -30.55
C ILE A 573 -10.33 -12.31 -31.93
N ARG A 574 -11.06 -11.19 -31.96
CA ARG A 574 -11.58 -10.55 -33.17
C ARG A 574 -10.69 -9.44 -33.72
N ILE A 575 -9.67 -9.02 -32.97
CA ILE A 575 -8.76 -7.94 -33.37
C ILE A 575 -7.83 -8.42 -34.48
N ASP A 576 -7.88 -7.78 -35.64
CA ASP A 576 -6.99 -8.13 -36.76
C ASP A 576 -5.54 -7.80 -36.36
N GLY A 577 -4.63 -8.75 -36.56
CA GLY A 577 -3.22 -8.58 -36.20
C GLY A 577 -2.94 -8.55 -34.69
N TRP A 578 -3.82 -9.11 -33.85
CA TRP A 578 -3.66 -9.09 -32.39
C TRP A 578 -2.32 -9.66 -31.90
N THR A 579 -1.78 -10.68 -32.57
CA THR A 579 -0.46 -11.27 -32.25
C THR A 579 0.68 -10.31 -32.51
N ASP A 580 0.58 -9.48 -33.55
CA ASP A 580 1.59 -8.47 -33.90
C ASP A 580 1.51 -7.28 -32.95
N LEU A 581 0.31 -6.94 -32.48
CA LEU A 581 0.13 -5.98 -31.40
C LEU A 581 0.79 -6.47 -30.11
N LEU A 582 0.51 -7.71 -29.67
CA LEU A 582 1.19 -8.25 -28.49
C LEU A 582 2.72 -8.26 -28.65
N PHE A 583 3.22 -8.68 -29.81
CA PHE A 583 4.66 -8.70 -30.07
C PHE A 583 5.27 -7.29 -30.02
N LYS A 584 4.60 -6.30 -30.62
CA LYS A 584 5.05 -4.91 -30.63
C LYS A 584 5.21 -4.33 -29.21
N TYR A 585 4.28 -4.63 -28.30
CA TYR A 585 4.25 -4.02 -26.97
C TYR A 585 4.90 -4.86 -25.87
N TYR A 586 4.97 -6.18 -26.04
CA TYR A 586 5.45 -7.11 -25.00
C TYR A 586 6.52 -8.09 -25.48
N GLY A 587 6.88 -8.07 -26.77
CA GLY A 587 7.91 -8.93 -27.35
C GLY A 587 7.51 -10.40 -27.50
N CYS A 588 6.22 -10.73 -27.34
CA CYS A 588 5.68 -12.08 -27.48
C CYS A 588 4.39 -12.07 -28.28
N HIS A 589 4.19 -13.06 -29.16
CA HIS A 589 2.99 -13.12 -30.02
C HIS A 589 1.73 -13.62 -29.28
N GLY A 590 1.88 -14.31 -28.16
CA GLY A 590 0.76 -14.75 -27.31
C GLY A 590 -0.12 -15.87 -27.88
N ASN A 591 0.10 -16.35 -29.10
CA ASN A 591 -0.67 -17.44 -29.72
C ASN A 591 -0.05 -18.83 -29.53
N VAL A 592 1.23 -18.91 -29.18
CA VAL A 592 1.95 -20.15 -28.89
C VAL A 592 2.77 -19.95 -27.62
N LYS A 593 2.80 -20.96 -26.75
CA LYS A 593 3.63 -20.95 -25.54
C LYS A 593 5.10 -20.80 -25.92
N GLU A 594 5.73 -19.70 -25.51
CA GLU A 594 7.17 -19.53 -25.67
C GLU A 594 7.90 -20.47 -24.70
N GLN A 595 8.95 -21.15 -25.19
CA GLN A 595 9.73 -22.14 -24.43
C GLN A 595 10.82 -21.49 -23.59
#